data_AF-A0A439DZ47-F1
#
_entry.id   AF-A0A439DZ47-F1
#
_cell.length_a   1.000
_cell.length_b   1.000
_cell.length_c   1.000
_cell.angle_alpha   90.00
_cell.angle_beta   90.00
_cell.angle_gamma   90.00
#
_symmetry.space_group_name_H-M   'P 1'
#
loop_
_entity.id
_entity.type
_entity.pdbx_description
1 polymer ?
#
loop_
_entity_poly.entity_id
_entity_poly.type
_entity_poly.pdbx_seq_one_letter_code
_entity_poly.pdbx_strand_id
1 'polypeptide(L)'
;MGINDIGFFWITGLAKDGTIVVANNYGLGYIPEGVNLPDPVKMASADESIPATIRGTWATYPILALHGWAQHHNTELRAVIATEDQFKGFDPGAPKIVLRPDDIPQSGEMKGRRRLQVIAADAATRLAAISGGGLSDVLPPAPTDTEAPQDQRAELWFEVFRPLLSNAPDRGQVQLAAFVTYAEHAQELALHDAHIATDEASQRAAIADWIYWQHLSVLSADAIAASASV
;
A
#
# COMPACT_ATOMS: atom_id res chain seq x y z
N MET A 1 -3.97 -6.02 27.71
CA MET A 1 -3.51 -5.71 26.35
C MET A 1 -3.17 -4.23 26.34
N GLY A 2 -1.91 -3.89 26.10
CA GLY A 2 -1.46 -2.50 26.10
C GLY A 2 -1.70 -1.87 24.73
N ILE A 3 -1.92 -0.56 24.71
CA ILE A 3 -2.14 0.26 23.50
C ILE A 3 -0.93 0.17 22.53
N ASN A 4 0.19 -0.41 22.97
CA ASN A 4 1.41 -0.65 22.18
C ASN A 4 1.35 -1.86 21.23
N ASP A 5 0.29 -2.70 21.29
CA ASP A 5 0.14 -3.89 20.43
C ASP A 5 -0.63 -3.58 19.12
N ILE A 6 -1.11 -2.34 18.95
CA ILE A 6 -1.93 -1.92 17.80
C ILE A 6 -1.13 -0.90 17.01
N GLY A 7 -0.31 -1.39 16.08
CA GLY A 7 0.53 -0.59 15.21
C GLY A 7 0.26 -0.88 13.74
N PHE A 8 0.83 -0.05 12.87
CA PHE A 8 1.02 -0.43 11.48
C PHE A 8 2.12 -1.50 11.40
N PHE A 9 1.82 -2.65 10.79
CA PHE A 9 2.79 -3.74 10.62
C PHE A 9 2.64 -4.49 9.28
N TRP A 10 3.73 -5.16 8.91
CA TRP A 10 3.79 -6.05 7.76
C TRP A 10 3.86 -7.50 8.20
N ILE A 11 3.35 -8.41 7.37
CA ILE A 11 3.62 -9.84 7.45
C ILE A 11 3.98 -10.38 6.08
N THR A 12 4.78 -11.45 6.06
CA THR A 12 5.21 -12.12 4.83
C THR A 12 4.67 -13.53 4.79
N GLY A 13 4.02 -13.90 3.68
CA GLY A 13 3.64 -15.26 3.35
C GLY A 13 4.62 -15.85 2.34
N LEU A 14 4.99 -17.10 2.56
CA LEU A 14 5.72 -17.91 1.61
C LEU A 14 4.80 -18.99 1.10
N ALA A 15 4.39 -18.92 -0.17
CA ALA A 15 3.50 -19.89 -0.78
C ALA A 15 4.25 -21.18 -1.17
N LYS A 16 3.51 -22.28 -1.36
CA LYS A 16 4.07 -23.61 -1.71
C LYS A 16 4.77 -23.64 -3.07
N ASP A 17 4.34 -22.80 -4.00
CA ASP A 17 4.96 -22.59 -5.31
C ASP A 17 6.26 -21.75 -5.24
N GLY A 18 6.62 -21.27 -4.04
CA GLY A 18 7.80 -20.44 -3.82
C GLY A 18 7.55 -18.93 -3.93
N THR A 19 6.32 -18.50 -4.25
CA THR A 19 5.99 -17.07 -4.32
C THR A 19 6.08 -16.44 -2.94
N ILE A 20 6.71 -15.27 -2.86
CA ILE A 20 6.76 -14.45 -1.65
C ILE A 20 5.68 -13.38 -1.79
N VAL A 21 4.76 -13.33 -0.84
CA VAL A 21 3.69 -12.34 -0.80
C VAL A 21 3.76 -11.58 0.52
N VAL A 22 3.57 -10.27 0.49
CA VAL A 22 3.51 -9.41 1.67
C VAL A 22 2.12 -8.78 1.80
N ALA A 23 1.74 -8.49 3.04
CA ALA A 23 0.53 -7.76 3.36
C ALA A 23 0.78 -6.86 4.57
N ASN A 24 0.00 -5.78 4.67
CA ASN A 24 0.05 -4.84 5.78
C ASN A 24 -1.35 -4.32 6.12
N ASN A 25 -1.50 -3.64 7.25
CA ASN A 25 -2.76 -3.05 7.74
C ASN A 25 -2.84 -1.52 7.55
N TYR A 26 -2.12 -0.97 6.57
CA TYR A 26 -1.93 0.47 6.40
C TYR A 26 -3.01 1.09 5.52
N GLY A 27 -3.78 0.26 4.83
CA GLY A 27 -4.56 0.60 3.65
C GLY A 27 -4.23 -0.39 2.52
N LEU A 28 -5.12 -0.55 1.55
CA LEU A 28 -4.90 -1.49 0.45
C LEU A 28 -3.75 -1.01 -0.44
N GLY A 29 -2.80 -1.89 -0.76
CA GLY A 29 -1.67 -1.59 -1.66
C GLY A 29 -0.61 -0.63 -1.13
N TYR A 30 -0.80 -0.03 0.06
CA TYR A 30 0.09 1.00 0.55
C TYR A 30 1.52 0.49 0.82
N ILE A 31 2.50 1.22 0.32
CA ILE A 31 3.93 1.04 0.56
C ILE A 31 4.50 2.39 1.01
N PRO A 32 5.11 2.48 2.21
CA PRO A 32 5.72 3.73 2.67
C PRO A 32 6.76 4.27 1.71
N GLU A 33 6.92 5.59 1.71
CA GLU A 33 7.99 6.25 0.96
C GLU A 33 9.37 5.70 1.36
N GLY A 34 10.26 5.54 0.38
CA GLY A 34 11.60 4.97 0.59
C GLY A 34 11.63 3.44 0.71
N VAL A 35 10.48 2.76 0.83
CA VAL A 35 10.42 1.29 0.83
C VAL A 35 10.38 0.76 -0.60
N ASN A 36 11.34 -0.09 -0.96
CA ASN A 36 11.32 -0.86 -2.21
C ASN A 36 11.04 -2.33 -1.90
N LEU A 37 10.30 -3.01 -2.77
CA LEU A 37 10.11 -4.44 -2.65
C LEU A 37 11.04 -5.19 -3.63
N PRO A 38 11.71 -6.26 -3.19
CA PRO A 38 12.46 -7.12 -4.09
C PRO A 38 11.60 -7.61 -5.27
N ASP A 39 12.23 -7.85 -6.42
CA ASP A 39 11.55 -8.25 -7.66
C ASP A 39 10.55 -9.42 -7.53
N PRO A 40 10.83 -10.50 -6.78
CA PRO A 40 9.89 -11.62 -6.69
C PRO A 40 8.70 -11.38 -5.74
N VAL A 41 8.71 -10.30 -4.95
CA VAL A 41 7.73 -10.11 -3.85
C VAL A 41 6.41 -9.53 -4.37
N LYS A 42 5.28 -10.15 -4.05
CA LYS A 42 3.95 -9.62 -4.41
C LYS A 42 3.32 -8.88 -3.23
N MET A 43 2.56 -7.82 -3.49
CA MET A 43 1.71 -7.18 -2.49
C MET A 43 0.30 -7.76 -2.64
N ALA A 44 -0.19 -8.48 -1.63
CA ALA A 44 -1.47 -9.18 -1.71
C ALA A 44 -2.64 -8.24 -2.04
N SER A 45 -2.75 -7.12 -1.32
CA SER A 45 -3.85 -6.16 -1.48
C SER A 45 -3.77 -5.34 -2.79
N ALA A 46 -2.64 -5.37 -3.48
CA ALA A 46 -2.47 -4.73 -4.79
C ALA A 46 -2.85 -5.64 -5.97
N ASP A 47 -3.18 -6.91 -5.72
CA ASP A 47 -3.52 -7.85 -6.80
C ASP A 47 -4.95 -7.64 -7.31
N GLU A 48 -5.09 -6.85 -8.37
CA GLU A 48 -6.38 -6.48 -8.95
C GLU A 48 -7.08 -7.63 -9.69
N SER A 49 -6.43 -8.78 -9.87
CA SER A 49 -7.15 -10.00 -10.31
C SER A 49 -8.14 -10.51 -9.26
N ILE A 50 -7.97 -10.07 -8.00
CA ILE A 50 -8.82 -10.39 -6.87
C ILE A 50 -9.92 -9.32 -6.73
N PRO A 51 -11.21 -9.72 -6.66
CA PRO A 51 -12.33 -8.77 -6.58
C PRO A 51 -12.19 -7.74 -5.46
N ALA A 52 -12.58 -6.49 -5.73
CA ALA A 52 -12.50 -5.39 -4.77
C ALA A 52 -13.27 -5.68 -3.47
N THR A 53 -14.42 -6.36 -3.55
CA THR A 53 -15.19 -6.82 -2.37
C THR A 53 -14.35 -7.68 -1.44
N ILE A 54 -13.55 -8.59 -1.98
CA ILE A 54 -12.69 -9.49 -1.21
C ILE A 54 -11.50 -8.72 -0.64
N ARG A 55 -10.80 -7.93 -1.48
CA ARG A 55 -9.65 -7.13 -1.03
C ARG A 55 -10.02 -6.16 0.09
N GLY A 56 -11.20 -5.54 0.02
CA GLY A 56 -11.72 -4.64 1.05
C GLY A 56 -11.81 -5.27 2.44
N THR A 57 -12.09 -6.58 2.52
CA THR A 57 -12.15 -7.30 3.81
C THR A 57 -10.78 -7.41 4.50
N TRP A 58 -9.69 -7.14 3.78
CA TRP A 58 -8.34 -7.31 4.28
C TRP A 58 -7.72 -6.05 4.90
N ALA A 59 -8.37 -4.88 4.77
CA ALA A 59 -7.80 -3.58 5.12
C ALA A 59 -7.11 -3.55 6.51
N THR A 60 -7.74 -4.16 7.51
CA THR A 60 -7.22 -4.25 8.89
C THR A 60 -6.77 -5.67 9.27
N TYR A 61 -6.70 -6.60 8.31
CA TYR A 61 -6.44 -8.02 8.54
C TYR A 61 -5.43 -8.59 7.54
N PRO A 62 -4.12 -8.30 7.69
CA PRO A 62 -3.09 -8.71 6.74
C PRO A 62 -3.01 -10.23 6.55
N ILE A 63 -3.31 -11.01 7.60
CA ILE A 63 -3.31 -12.48 7.50
C ILE A 63 -4.40 -13.01 6.56
N LEU A 64 -5.55 -12.34 6.50
CA LEU A 64 -6.60 -12.66 5.55
C LEU A 64 -6.18 -12.33 4.11
N ALA A 65 -5.40 -11.26 3.91
CA ALA A 65 -4.83 -10.96 2.59
C ALA A 65 -3.89 -12.06 2.10
N LEU A 66 -3.00 -12.58 2.97
CA LEU A 66 -2.07 -13.65 2.58
C LEU A 66 -2.81 -14.93 2.16
N HIS A 67 -3.80 -15.36 2.95
CA HIS A 67 -4.61 -16.55 2.65
C HIS A 67 -5.50 -16.33 1.44
N GLY A 68 -6.17 -15.18 1.35
CA GLY A 68 -7.03 -14.84 0.21
C GLY A 68 -6.25 -14.78 -1.10
N TRP A 69 -5.03 -14.22 -1.08
CA TRP A 69 -4.12 -14.25 -2.21
C TRP A 69 -3.74 -15.69 -2.60
N ALA A 70 -3.29 -16.50 -1.63
CA ALA A 70 -2.91 -17.88 -1.91
C ALA A 70 -4.08 -18.70 -2.49
N GLN A 71 -5.28 -18.56 -1.91
CA GLN A 71 -6.49 -19.22 -2.38
C GLN A 71 -6.85 -18.82 -3.82
N HIS A 72 -6.82 -17.52 -4.14
CA HIS A 72 -7.11 -17.03 -5.48
C HIS A 72 -6.16 -17.61 -6.53
N HIS A 73 -4.88 -17.74 -6.18
CA HIS A 73 -3.84 -18.29 -7.05
C HIS A 73 -3.72 -19.82 -6.99
N ASN A 74 -4.70 -20.52 -6.41
CA ASN A 74 -4.74 -21.98 -6.30
C ASN A 74 -3.47 -22.58 -5.66
N THR A 75 -2.93 -21.89 -4.65
CA THR A 75 -1.78 -22.33 -3.86
C THR A 75 -2.12 -22.26 -2.38
N GLU A 76 -1.16 -22.59 -1.52
CA GLU A 76 -1.31 -22.54 -0.07
C GLU A 76 -0.08 -21.89 0.56
N LEU A 77 -0.25 -21.30 1.74
CA LEU A 77 0.88 -20.79 2.52
C LEU A 77 1.70 -21.96 3.08
N ARG A 78 2.97 -22.04 2.69
CA ARG A 78 3.97 -22.93 3.29
C ARG A 78 4.43 -22.41 4.64
N ALA A 79 4.55 -21.09 4.79
CA ALA A 79 4.90 -20.45 6.05
C ALA A 79 4.40 -19.01 6.09
N VAL A 80 4.20 -18.50 7.30
CA VAL A 80 4.04 -17.06 7.58
C VAL A 80 5.22 -16.61 8.42
N ILE A 81 5.80 -15.47 8.04
CA ILE A 81 6.99 -14.87 8.63
C ILE A 81 6.62 -13.51 9.20
N ALA A 82 6.83 -13.32 10.50
CA ALA A 82 6.52 -12.10 11.24
C ALA A 82 7.32 -12.06 12.56
N THR A 83 7.30 -10.95 13.28
CA THR A 83 7.86 -10.87 14.65
C THR A 83 6.97 -11.60 15.66
N GLU A 84 7.50 -11.87 16.86
CA GLU A 84 6.71 -12.50 17.93
C GLU A 84 5.48 -11.66 18.30
N ASP A 85 5.65 -10.34 18.43
CA ASP A 85 4.56 -9.41 18.73
C ASP A 85 3.48 -9.42 17.64
N GLN A 86 3.90 -9.48 16.37
CA GLN A 86 2.96 -9.57 15.24
C GLN A 86 2.20 -10.90 15.22
N PHE A 87 2.68 -11.97 15.84
CA PHE A 87 1.93 -13.22 15.99
C PHE A 87 1.05 -13.28 17.23
N LYS A 88 1.14 -12.30 18.15
CA LYS A 88 0.33 -12.32 19.37
C LYS A 88 -1.15 -12.20 19.02
N GLY A 89 -1.95 -13.09 19.61
CA GLY A 89 -3.40 -13.02 19.50
C GLY A 89 -4.03 -13.67 18.26
N PHE A 90 -3.24 -14.29 17.36
CA PHE A 90 -3.82 -15.10 16.28
C PHE A 90 -2.99 -16.32 15.85
N ASP A 91 -3.68 -17.31 15.30
CA ASP A 91 -3.10 -18.42 14.56
C ASP A 91 -3.05 -18.06 13.07
N PRO A 92 -1.88 -18.00 12.42
CA PRO A 92 -1.76 -17.72 11.01
C PRO A 92 -2.25 -18.87 10.12
N GLY A 93 -2.66 -20.03 10.64
CA GLY A 93 -3.19 -21.14 9.84
C GLY A 93 -2.15 -21.77 8.89
N ALA A 94 -0.86 -21.51 9.13
CA ALA A 94 0.29 -22.05 8.42
C ALA A 94 1.50 -22.07 9.38
N PRO A 95 2.56 -22.85 9.09
CA PRO A 95 3.78 -22.85 9.89
C PRO A 95 4.33 -21.44 10.16
N LYS A 96 4.66 -21.15 11.42
CA LYS A 96 5.24 -19.87 11.85
C LYS A 96 6.75 -19.87 11.67
N ILE A 97 7.28 -18.78 11.11
CA ILE A 97 8.69 -18.42 11.18
C ILE A 97 8.76 -17.09 11.93
N VAL A 98 9.22 -17.14 13.18
CA VAL A 98 9.32 -15.95 14.03
C VAL A 98 10.66 -15.26 13.76
N LEU A 99 10.61 -14.04 13.26
CA LEU A 99 11.79 -13.18 13.08
C LEU A 99 12.30 -12.73 14.44
N ARG A 100 13.59 -12.98 14.68
CA ARG A 100 14.33 -12.47 15.82
C ARG A 100 14.96 -11.12 15.44
N PRO A 101 15.32 -10.27 16.42
CA PRO A 101 16.00 -9.02 16.13
C PRO A 101 17.26 -9.19 15.25
N ASP A 102 18.02 -10.27 15.46
CA ASP A 102 19.22 -10.58 14.68
C ASP A 102 18.94 -11.01 13.22
N ASP A 103 17.70 -11.41 12.91
CA ASP A 103 17.27 -11.75 11.55
C ASP A 103 16.91 -10.48 10.74
N ILE A 104 16.72 -9.34 11.41
CA ILE A 104 16.32 -8.08 10.80
C ILE A 104 17.57 -7.25 10.54
N PRO A 105 17.86 -6.89 9.28
CA PRO A 105 19.00 -6.03 8.96
C PRO A 105 18.93 -4.70 9.73
N GLN A 106 20.09 -4.21 10.18
CA GLN A 106 20.17 -2.91 10.88
C GLN A 106 19.68 -1.74 10.01
N SER A 107 19.83 -1.85 8.70
CA SER A 107 19.21 -0.94 7.73
C SER A 107 18.04 -1.62 7.03
N GLY A 108 16.86 -1.01 7.06
CA GLY A 108 15.70 -1.44 6.27
C GLY A 108 15.79 -1.11 4.78
N GLU A 109 16.95 -0.66 4.29
CA GLU A 109 17.14 -0.31 2.88
C GLU A 109 17.05 -1.56 2.01
N MET A 110 16.00 -1.63 1.21
CA MET A 110 15.79 -2.71 0.26
C MET A 110 16.02 -2.19 -1.16
N LYS A 111 16.64 -3.02 -2.00
CA LYS A 111 16.75 -2.81 -3.45
C LYS A 111 15.61 -3.54 -4.14
N GLY A 112 15.07 -2.94 -5.20
CA GLY A 112 14.04 -3.56 -6.03
C GLY A 112 13.08 -2.54 -6.61
N ARG A 113 11.84 -2.95 -6.74
CA ARG A 113 10.76 -2.16 -7.31
C ARG A 113 10.29 -1.09 -6.35
N ARG A 114 10.12 0.12 -6.87
CA ARG A 114 9.49 1.24 -6.16
C ARG A 114 7.98 1.02 -6.05
N ARG A 115 7.33 1.77 -5.16
CA ARG A 115 5.89 1.67 -4.86
C ARG A 115 4.97 1.59 -6.08
N LEU A 116 5.12 2.48 -7.07
CA LEU A 116 4.32 2.44 -8.30
C LEU A 116 4.55 1.17 -9.12
N GLN A 117 5.80 0.70 -9.24
CA GLN A 117 6.12 -0.53 -9.98
C GLN A 117 5.55 -1.78 -9.31
N VAL A 118 5.30 -1.75 -8.01
CA VAL A 118 4.68 -2.86 -7.28
C VAL A 118 3.18 -2.92 -7.55
N ILE A 119 2.49 -1.78 -7.49
CA ILE A 119 1.02 -1.76 -7.55
C ILE A 119 0.47 -1.57 -8.97
N ALA A 120 1.21 -0.91 -9.86
CA ALA A 120 0.77 -0.59 -11.22
C ALA A 120 1.97 -0.63 -12.20
N ALA A 121 2.49 -1.84 -12.45
CA ALA A 121 3.68 -2.05 -13.28
C ALA A 121 3.56 -1.47 -14.71
N ASP A 122 2.37 -1.56 -15.31
CA ASP A 122 2.11 -1.00 -16.65
C ASP A 122 2.18 0.53 -16.65
N ALA A 123 1.62 1.18 -15.63
CA ALA A 123 1.69 2.63 -15.48
C ALA A 123 3.14 3.09 -15.26
N ALA A 124 3.89 2.38 -14.42
CA ALA A 124 5.31 2.64 -14.20
C ALA A 124 6.12 2.50 -15.50
N THR A 125 5.83 1.47 -16.30
CA THR A 125 6.52 1.22 -17.59
C THR A 125 6.21 2.31 -18.60
N ARG A 126 4.94 2.72 -18.71
CA ARG A 126 4.52 3.82 -19.59
C ARG A 126 5.18 5.13 -19.17
N LEU A 127 5.17 5.45 -17.88
CA LEU A 127 5.83 6.64 -17.36
C LEU A 127 7.32 6.63 -17.69
N ALA A 128 8.02 5.50 -17.50
CA ALA A 128 9.44 5.37 -17.82
C ALA A 128 9.76 5.57 -19.32
N ALA A 129 8.81 5.30 -20.21
CA ALA A 129 8.99 5.44 -21.66
C ALA A 129 8.84 6.89 -22.16
N ILE A 130 8.25 7.79 -21.36
CA ILE A 130 8.09 9.21 -21.71
C ILE A 130 9.44 9.91 -21.61
N SER A 131 9.88 10.58 -22.68
CA SER A 131 11.07 11.45 -22.63
C SER A 131 10.85 12.66 -21.72
N GLY A 132 11.91 13.21 -21.11
CA GLY A 132 11.79 14.38 -20.23
C GLY A 132 10.97 15.54 -20.78
N GLY A 133 11.14 15.88 -22.07
CA GLY A 133 10.38 16.95 -22.73
C GLY A 133 8.86 16.71 -22.87
N GLY A 134 8.39 15.48 -22.64
CA GLY A 134 6.96 15.11 -22.71
C GLY A 134 6.32 14.83 -21.35
N LEU A 135 7.03 15.02 -20.23
CA LEU A 135 6.47 14.78 -18.89
C LEU A 135 5.37 15.78 -18.53
N SER A 136 5.51 17.04 -18.93
CA SER A 136 4.48 18.06 -18.70
C SER A 136 3.19 17.78 -19.48
N ASP A 137 3.27 17.06 -20.60
CA ASP A 137 2.11 16.75 -21.46
C ASP A 137 1.18 15.68 -20.86
N VAL A 138 1.65 14.93 -19.85
CA VAL A 138 0.84 13.91 -19.16
C VAL A 138 0.24 14.38 -17.85
N LEU A 139 0.56 15.60 -17.43
CA LEU A 139 -0.07 16.23 -16.28
C LEU A 139 -1.43 16.81 -16.66
N PRO A 140 -2.40 16.84 -15.74
CA PRO A 140 -3.58 17.68 -15.91
C PRO A 140 -3.17 19.16 -16.05
N PRO A 141 -4.04 20.02 -16.59
CA PRO A 141 -3.74 21.45 -16.69
C PRO A 141 -3.36 22.03 -15.33
N ALA A 142 -2.29 22.83 -15.31
CA ALA A 142 -1.84 23.47 -14.08
C ALA A 142 -2.95 24.37 -13.51
N PRO A 143 -3.16 24.35 -12.18
CA PRO A 143 -4.08 25.27 -11.54
C PRO A 143 -3.63 26.72 -11.73
N THR A 144 -4.59 27.64 -11.77
CA THR A 144 -4.30 29.09 -11.81
C THR A 144 -3.70 29.61 -10.50
N ASP A 145 -3.95 28.90 -9.40
CA ASP A 145 -3.32 29.14 -8.11
C ASP A 145 -2.01 28.33 -8.03
N THR A 146 -0.92 29.02 -7.74
CA THR A 146 0.42 28.44 -7.64
C THR A 146 0.86 28.23 -6.18
N GLU A 147 0.07 28.66 -5.21
CA GLU A 147 0.38 28.41 -3.80
C GLU A 147 0.41 26.91 -3.52
N ALA A 148 1.41 26.48 -2.73
CA ALA A 148 1.54 25.08 -2.35
C ALA A 148 0.38 24.70 -1.41
N PRO A 149 -0.31 23.56 -1.65
CA PRO A 149 -1.31 23.07 -0.71
C PRO A 149 -0.67 22.85 0.67
N GLN A 150 -1.42 23.15 1.73
CA GLN A 150 -0.96 22.89 3.09
C GLN A 150 -0.75 21.38 3.30
N ASP A 151 0.42 20.95 3.75
CA ASP A 151 0.65 19.53 4.03
C ASP A 151 -0.06 19.08 5.33
N GLN A 152 -1.18 18.39 5.18
CA GLN A 152 -2.00 17.83 6.27
C GLN A 152 -1.79 16.31 6.43
N ARG A 153 -0.81 15.71 5.73
CA ARG A 153 -0.62 14.24 5.73
C ARG A 153 -0.47 13.65 7.12
N ALA A 154 0.18 14.36 8.06
CA ALA A 154 0.37 13.85 9.42
C ALA A 154 -0.97 13.67 10.18
N GLU A 155 -1.88 14.63 10.04
CA GLU A 155 -3.21 14.58 10.66
C GLU A 155 -4.08 13.52 9.98
N LEU A 156 -4.12 13.51 8.66
CA LEU A 156 -4.89 12.53 7.89
C LEU A 156 -4.38 11.09 8.11
N TRP A 157 -3.07 10.90 8.27
CA TRP A 157 -2.49 9.59 8.59
C TRP A 157 -2.91 9.08 9.96
N PHE A 158 -3.08 9.97 10.94
CA PHE A 158 -3.65 9.61 12.23
C PHE A 158 -5.10 9.11 12.08
N GLU A 159 -5.88 9.70 11.18
CA GLU A 159 -7.24 9.23 10.87
C GLU A 159 -7.26 7.86 10.19
N VAL A 160 -6.30 7.53 9.34
CA VAL A 160 -6.12 6.18 8.79
C VAL A 160 -5.79 5.16 9.89
N PHE A 161 -5.00 5.58 10.88
CA PHE A 161 -4.60 4.71 11.98
C PHE A 161 -5.74 4.49 12.99
N ARG A 162 -6.52 5.53 13.29
CA ARG A 162 -7.51 5.55 14.37
C ARG A 162 -8.47 4.34 14.40
N PRO A 163 -9.01 3.82 13.27
CA PRO A 163 -9.87 2.64 13.27
C PRO A 163 -9.21 1.36 13.78
N LEU A 164 -7.88 1.24 13.72
CA LEU A 164 -7.15 0.09 14.26
C LEU A 164 -7.28 -0.02 15.78
N LEU A 165 -7.54 1.10 16.47
CA LEU A 165 -7.77 1.15 17.92
C LEU A 165 -9.15 0.62 18.33
N SER A 166 -10.02 0.31 17.36
CA SER A 166 -11.39 -0.14 17.58
C SER A 166 -11.56 -1.63 17.30
N ASN A 167 -12.54 -2.25 17.98
CA ASN A 167 -13.03 -3.61 17.70
C ASN A 167 -14.34 -3.62 16.90
N ALA A 168 -14.76 -2.47 16.38
CA ALA A 168 -15.98 -2.36 15.58
C ALA A 168 -15.87 -3.22 14.30
N PRO A 169 -16.92 -3.97 13.92
CA PRO A 169 -16.87 -4.89 12.78
C PRO A 169 -16.69 -4.18 11.43
N ASP A 170 -17.08 -2.90 11.35
CA ASP A 170 -16.98 -2.04 10.18
C ASP A 170 -15.69 -1.20 10.14
N ARG A 171 -14.76 -1.38 11.10
CA ARG A 171 -13.52 -0.59 11.19
C ARG A 171 -12.70 -0.57 9.90
N GLY A 172 -12.75 -1.65 9.12
CA GLY A 172 -12.06 -1.74 7.83
C GLY A 172 -12.61 -0.71 6.83
N GLN A 173 -13.93 -0.57 6.74
CA GLN A 173 -14.56 0.41 5.85
C GLN A 173 -14.27 1.85 6.30
N VAL A 174 -14.29 2.10 7.61
CA VAL A 174 -13.91 3.41 8.17
C VAL A 174 -12.44 3.74 7.85
N GLN A 175 -11.54 2.77 7.97
CA GLN A 175 -10.13 2.95 7.59
C GLN A 175 -9.97 3.25 6.11
N LEU A 176 -10.64 2.50 5.23
CA LEU A 176 -10.55 2.72 3.79
C LEU A 176 -11.06 4.12 3.40
N ALA A 177 -12.15 4.58 4.01
CA ALA A 177 -12.66 5.93 3.77
C ALA A 177 -11.65 7.01 4.20
N ALA A 178 -11.05 6.88 5.38
CA ALA A 178 -9.98 7.78 5.82
C ALA A 178 -8.75 7.72 4.90
N PHE A 179 -8.44 6.53 4.38
CA PHE A 179 -7.31 6.31 3.48
C PHE A 179 -7.55 6.93 2.10
N VAL A 180 -8.78 6.95 1.59
CA VAL A 180 -9.15 7.71 0.38
C VAL A 180 -8.85 9.20 0.59
N THR A 181 -9.32 9.80 1.70
CA THR A 181 -9.02 11.22 1.99
C THR A 181 -7.52 11.49 2.10
N TYR A 182 -6.77 10.60 2.75
CA TYR A 182 -5.32 10.71 2.83
C TYR A 182 -4.65 10.62 1.46
N ALA A 183 -5.07 9.66 0.61
CA ALA A 183 -4.51 9.46 -0.71
C ALA A 183 -4.83 10.62 -1.67
N GLU A 184 -6.04 11.18 -1.60
CA GLU A 184 -6.42 12.37 -2.36
C GLU A 184 -5.56 13.58 -1.98
N HIS A 185 -5.37 13.84 -0.69
CA HIS A 185 -4.49 14.91 -0.23
C HIS A 185 -3.04 14.71 -0.66
N ALA A 186 -2.53 13.47 -0.56
CA ALA A 186 -1.17 13.15 -0.99
C ALA A 186 -1.00 13.24 -2.52
N GLN A 187 -2.06 12.94 -3.28
CA GLN A 187 -2.12 13.14 -4.72
C GLN A 187 -2.03 14.63 -5.08
N GLU A 188 -2.72 15.52 -4.38
CA GLU A 188 -2.68 16.97 -4.61
C GLU A 188 -1.27 17.54 -4.42
N LEU A 189 -0.59 17.14 -3.33
CA LEU A 189 0.80 17.54 -3.07
C LEU A 189 1.74 17.05 -4.18
N ALA A 190 1.65 15.77 -4.55
CA ALA A 190 2.50 15.20 -5.60
C ALA A 190 2.26 15.84 -6.97
N LEU A 191 1.01 16.23 -7.26
CA LEU A 191 0.67 16.96 -8.49
C LEU A 191 1.28 18.36 -8.51
N HIS A 192 1.20 19.09 -7.38
CA HIS A 192 1.85 20.40 -7.24
C HIS A 192 3.37 20.26 -7.47
N ASP A 193 4.01 19.30 -6.81
CA ASP A 193 5.45 19.02 -6.96
C ASP A 193 5.81 18.73 -8.42
N ALA A 194 4.97 17.99 -9.15
CA ALA A 194 5.19 17.68 -10.57
C ALA A 194 5.11 18.91 -11.48
N HIS A 195 4.29 19.91 -11.13
CA HIS A 195 4.20 21.17 -11.88
C HIS A 195 5.38 22.10 -11.61
N ILE A 196 5.91 22.12 -10.38
CA ILE A 196 6.98 23.05 -10.00
C ILE A 196 8.39 22.45 -10.13
N ALA A 197 8.50 21.15 -10.42
CA ALA A 197 9.77 20.47 -10.59
C ALA A 197 10.67 21.16 -11.64
N THR A 198 11.93 21.39 -11.28
CA THR A 198 12.89 22.14 -12.11
C THR A 198 13.79 21.24 -12.94
N ASP A 199 13.75 19.92 -12.71
CA ASP A 199 14.52 18.92 -13.42
C ASP A 199 13.68 17.68 -13.74
N GLU A 200 14.09 16.94 -14.78
CA GLU A 200 13.38 15.77 -15.28
C GLU A 200 13.22 14.67 -14.23
N ALA A 201 14.23 14.43 -13.40
CA ALA A 201 14.21 13.33 -12.45
C ALA A 201 13.21 13.59 -11.32
N SER A 202 13.19 14.81 -10.79
CA SER A 202 12.22 15.27 -9.81
C SER A 202 10.80 15.27 -10.37
N GLN A 203 10.61 15.79 -11.59
CA GLN A 203 9.29 15.81 -12.22
C GLN A 203 8.73 14.40 -12.43
N ARG A 204 9.57 13.48 -12.92
CA ARG A 204 9.16 12.09 -13.12
C ARG A 204 8.84 11.38 -11.80
N ALA A 205 9.60 11.65 -10.74
CA ALA A 205 9.33 11.10 -9.42
C ALA A 205 7.99 11.61 -8.87
N ALA A 206 7.73 12.90 -8.97
CA ALA A 206 6.46 13.51 -8.55
C ALA A 206 5.27 12.98 -9.36
N ILE A 207 5.40 12.80 -10.69
CA ILE A 207 4.38 12.15 -11.52
C ILE A 207 4.15 10.70 -11.08
N ALA A 208 5.23 9.95 -10.78
CA ALA A 208 5.10 8.57 -10.33
C ALA A 208 4.33 8.48 -9.00
N ASP A 209 4.57 9.43 -8.10
CA ASP A 209 3.90 9.53 -6.82
C ASP A 209 2.44 9.96 -6.97
N TRP A 210 2.16 10.92 -7.84
CA TRP A 210 0.81 11.33 -8.20
C TRP A 210 -0.03 10.15 -8.71
N ILE A 211 0.50 9.38 -9.68
CA ILE A 211 -0.17 8.18 -10.20
C ILE A 211 -0.33 7.11 -9.11
N TYR A 212 0.68 6.93 -8.26
CA TYR A 212 0.62 5.97 -7.16
C TYR A 212 -0.54 6.30 -6.20
N TRP A 213 -0.67 7.55 -5.77
CA TRP A 213 -1.74 7.97 -4.88
C TRP A 213 -3.12 7.87 -5.53
N GLN A 214 -3.22 8.25 -6.81
CA GLN A 214 -4.44 8.07 -7.58
C GLN A 214 -4.88 6.59 -7.60
N HIS A 215 -3.94 5.68 -7.86
CA HIS A 215 -4.22 4.26 -7.91
C HIS A 215 -4.70 3.71 -6.55
N LEU A 216 -4.06 4.13 -5.46
CA LEU A 216 -4.45 3.73 -4.10
C LEU A 216 -5.83 4.25 -3.68
N SER A 217 -6.15 5.49 -4.06
CA SER A 217 -7.47 6.08 -3.83
C SER A 217 -8.55 5.25 -4.54
N VAL A 218 -8.36 4.95 -5.84
CA VAL A 218 -9.30 4.12 -6.62
C VAL A 218 -9.46 2.73 -6.03
N LEU A 219 -8.36 2.05 -5.70
CA LEU A 219 -8.38 0.70 -5.13
C LEU A 219 -9.21 0.64 -3.83
N SER A 220 -9.08 1.67 -2.99
CA SER A 220 -9.82 1.79 -1.73
C SER A 220 -11.28 2.20 -1.95
N ALA A 221 -11.55 3.14 -2.86
CA ALA A 221 -12.89 3.58 -3.21
C ALA A 221 -13.72 2.44 -3.82
N ASP A 222 -13.13 1.65 -4.72
CA ASP A 222 -13.77 0.47 -5.31
C ASP A 222 -14.13 -0.58 -4.26
N ALA A 223 -13.24 -0.81 -3.29
CA ALA A 223 -13.50 -1.73 -2.18
C ALA A 223 -14.67 -1.25 -1.30
N ILE A 224 -14.78 0.06 -1.05
CA ILE A 224 -15.91 0.66 -0.32
C ILE A 224 -17.21 0.51 -1.13
N ALA A 225 -17.20 0.94 -2.39
CA ALA A 225 -18.37 0.90 -3.25
C ALA A 225 -18.90 -0.52 -3.44
N ALA A 226 -18.00 -1.48 -3.63
CA ALA A 226 -18.38 -2.88 -3.80
C ALA A 226 -18.97 -3.48 -2.50
N SER A 227 -18.51 -3.06 -1.32
CA SER A 227 -19.10 -3.49 -0.04
C SER A 227 -20.54 -2.99 0.17
N ALA A 228 -20.88 -1.82 -0.37
CA ALA A 228 -22.22 -1.24 -0.28
C ALA A 228 -23.25 -1.93 -1.22
N SER A 229 -22.77 -2.75 -2.16
CA SER A 229 -23.59 -3.46 -3.16
C SER A 229 -23.98 -4.90 -2.76
N VAL A 230 -23.56 -5.35 -1.58
CA VAL A 230 -23.78 -6.70 -1.03
C VAL A 230 -24.89 -6.72 0.00
#